data_AF-A0A2E9CLK7-F1
#
_entry.id   AF-A0A2E9CLK7-F1
#
_cell.length_a   1.000
_cell.length_b   1.000
_cell.length_c   1.000
_cell.angle_alpha   90.00
_cell.angle_beta   90.00
_cell.angle_gamma   90.00
#
_symmetry.space_group_name_H-M   'P 1'
#
loop_
_entity.id
_entity.type
_entity.pdbx_description
1 polymer ?
#
loop_
_entity_poly.entity_id
_entity_poly.type
_entity_poly.pdbx_seq_one_letter_code
_entity_poly.pdbx_strand_id
1 'polypeptide(L)'
;MTSITQNQWTLHYTIGRVLAAKVKPGDVVLMPGGRGDLIVLGGRAPLRANDRGSVTVRDALAERSDGFETRPGAVGMVWISAAGGWSELPA
;
A
#
# COMPACT_ATOMS: atom_id res chain seq x y z
N MET A 1 -11.93 -9.73 -5.50
CA MET A 1 -10.59 -10.00 -4.96
C MET A 1 -10.57 -9.68 -3.48
N THR A 2 -9.81 -10.45 -2.70
CA THR A 2 -9.62 -10.27 -1.26
C THR A 2 -8.69 -9.09 -0.98
N SER A 3 -8.85 -8.46 0.19
CA SER A 3 -7.93 -7.40 0.63
C SER A 3 -6.53 -7.96 0.85
N ILE A 4 -5.52 -7.12 0.67
CA ILE A 4 -4.14 -7.46 0.98
C ILE A 4 -3.99 -7.55 2.50
N THR A 5 -3.82 -8.78 3.00
CA THR A 5 -3.66 -9.08 4.42
C THR A 5 -2.50 -10.06 4.61
N GLN A 6 -1.62 -9.80 5.57
CA GLN A 6 -0.50 -10.67 5.91
C GLN A 6 -0.12 -10.49 7.39
N ASN A 7 0.18 -11.57 8.12
CA ASN A 7 0.59 -11.53 9.53
C ASN A 7 -0.36 -10.71 10.45
N GLN A 8 -1.67 -10.81 10.24
CA GLN A 8 -2.70 -10.00 10.94
C GLN A 8 -2.64 -8.49 10.65
N TRP A 9 -1.89 -8.06 9.63
CA TRP A 9 -1.91 -6.71 9.10
C TRP A 9 -2.76 -6.66 7.84
N THR A 10 -3.55 -5.60 7.69
CA THR A 10 -4.28 -5.31 6.45
C THR A 10 -3.79 -4.01 5.86
N LEU A 11 -3.62 -3.96 4.54
CA LEU A 11 -3.24 -2.75 3.83
C LEU A 11 -4.47 -1.87 3.58
N HIS A 12 -4.36 -0.59 3.89
CA HIS A 12 -5.43 0.40 3.74
C HIS A 12 -4.93 1.63 2.97
N TYR A 13 -5.83 2.21 2.20
CA TYR A 13 -5.66 3.54 1.62
C TYR A 13 -5.76 4.62 2.69
N THR A 14 -4.97 5.67 2.51
CA THR A 14 -5.04 6.90 3.30
C THR A 14 -5.37 8.09 2.40
N ILE A 15 -6.23 8.98 2.90
CA ILE A 15 -6.48 10.30 2.31
C ILE A 15 -6.05 11.32 3.36
N GLY A 16 -4.89 11.92 3.15
CA GLY A 16 -4.20 12.67 4.20
C GLY A 16 -3.92 11.77 5.41
N ARG A 17 -4.55 12.09 6.56
CA ARG A 17 -4.42 11.32 7.81
C ARG A 17 -5.60 10.36 8.08
N VAL A 18 -6.54 10.24 7.15
CA VAL A 18 -7.76 9.44 7.31
C VAL A 18 -7.61 8.09 6.62
N LEU A 19 -8.01 7.01 7.29
CA LEU A 19 -8.15 5.68 6.68
C LEU A 19 -9.39 5.65 5.79
N ALA A 20 -9.22 5.34 4.51
CA ALA A 20 -10.31 5.37 3.54
C ALA A 20 -10.90 3.97 3.31
N ALA A 21 -10.11 3.05 2.75
CA ALA A 21 -10.60 1.72 2.34
C ALA A 21 -9.49 0.67 2.40
N LYS A 22 -9.86 -0.61 2.39
CA LYS A 22 -8.90 -1.73 2.27
C LYS A 22 -8.39 -1.80 0.83
N VAL A 23 -7.08 -1.98 0.67
CA VAL A 23 -6.44 -2.17 -0.64
C VAL A 23 -6.62 -3.61 -1.11
N LYS A 24 -6.88 -3.77 -2.40
CA LYS A 24 -6.93 -5.07 -3.09
C LYS A 24 -5.86 -5.10 -4.19
N PRO A 25 -5.32 -6.29 -4.52
CA PRO A 25 -4.49 -6.41 -5.71
C PRO A 25 -5.33 -6.06 -6.95
N GLY A 26 -4.72 -5.40 -7.91
CA GLY A 26 -5.35 -4.86 -9.11
C GLY A 26 -5.90 -3.44 -8.96
N ASP A 27 -6.00 -2.91 -7.72
CA ASP A 27 -6.44 -1.53 -7.54
C ASP A 27 -5.45 -0.55 -8.17
N VAL A 28 -5.98 0.54 -8.74
CA VAL A 28 -5.18 1.59 -9.39
C VAL A 28 -5.00 2.76 -8.43
N VAL A 29 -3.75 3.19 -8.27
CA VAL A 29 -3.34 4.35 -7.49
C VAL A 29 -2.97 5.47 -8.45
N LEU A 30 -3.70 6.59 -8.33
CA LEU A 30 -3.42 7.80 -9.09
C LEU A 30 -2.30 8.57 -8.39
N MET A 31 -1.13 8.69 -9.02
CA MET A 31 -0.02 9.42 -8.44
C MET A 31 -0.17 10.93 -8.69
N PRO A 32 -0.09 11.77 -7.65
CA PRO A 32 -0.10 13.22 -7.83
C PRO A 32 1.10 13.68 -8.68
N GLY A 33 0.90 14.69 -9.52
CA GLY A 33 1.98 15.32 -10.28
C GLY A 33 2.39 14.60 -11.57
N GLY A 34 1.50 13.79 -12.17
CA GLY A 34 1.70 13.24 -13.51
C GLY A 34 2.72 12.11 -13.61
N ARG A 35 3.02 11.44 -12.48
CA ARG A 35 4.00 10.33 -12.42
C ARG A 35 3.48 8.98 -12.93
N GLY A 36 2.34 8.96 -13.64
CA GLY A 36 1.69 7.75 -14.12
C GLY A 36 0.87 7.03 -13.04
N ASP A 37 -0.07 6.21 -13.49
CA ASP A 37 -0.92 5.40 -12.61
C ASP A 37 -0.18 4.12 -12.21
N LEU A 38 -0.35 3.71 -10.95
CA LEU A 38 0.26 2.48 -10.42
C LEU A 38 -0.80 1.43 -10.14
N ILE A 39 -0.56 0.19 -10.52
CA ILE A 39 -1.40 -0.96 -10.20
C ILE A 39 -0.81 -1.66 -8.99
N VAL A 40 -1.61 -1.87 -7.95
CA VAL A 40 -1.19 -2.63 -6.77
C VAL A 40 -1.13 -4.11 -7.10
N LEU A 41 -0.01 -4.77 -6.81
CA LEU A 41 0.12 -6.22 -6.96
C LEU A 41 0.00 -6.95 -5.62
N GLY A 42 0.42 -6.30 -4.53
CA GLY A 42 0.51 -6.90 -3.22
C GLY A 42 1.32 -6.04 -2.26
N GLY A 43 1.89 -6.67 -1.24
CA GLY A 43 2.82 -6.00 -0.35
C GLY A 43 3.33 -6.95 0.73
N ARG A 44 4.34 -6.47 1.47
CA ARG A 44 4.88 -7.17 2.63
C ARG A 44 4.49 -6.41 3.89
N ALA A 45 3.71 -7.05 4.76
CA ALA A 45 3.36 -6.50 6.06
C ALA A 45 4.61 -6.29 6.94
N PRO A 46 4.61 -5.27 7.81
CA PRO A 46 5.64 -5.14 8.83
C PRO A 46 5.58 -6.28 9.85
N LEU A 47 6.64 -6.43 10.65
CA LEU A 47 6.66 -7.39 11.76
C LEU A 47 6.06 -6.80 13.04
N ARG A 48 6.20 -5.48 13.26
CA ARG A 48 5.75 -4.78 14.47
C ARG A 48 5.12 -3.42 14.12
N ALA A 49 4.45 -2.82 15.09
CA ALA A 49 4.00 -1.44 14.96
C ALA A 49 5.18 -0.48 14.82
N ASN A 50 5.00 0.56 14.01
CA ASN A 50 6.01 1.53 13.59
C ASN A 50 7.15 0.98 12.71
N ASP A 51 7.16 -0.33 12.42
CA ASP A 51 8.07 -0.91 11.42
C ASP A 51 7.54 -0.68 10.00
N ARG A 52 8.46 -0.47 9.08
CA ARG A 52 8.12 -0.26 7.67
C ARG A 52 7.72 -1.57 7.00
N GLY A 53 6.48 -1.62 6.50
CA GLY A 53 6.08 -2.58 5.47
C GLY A 53 6.48 -2.11 4.06
N SER A 54 6.10 -2.87 3.05
CA SER A 54 6.20 -2.45 1.65
C SER A 54 4.91 -2.74 0.89
N VAL A 55 4.73 -2.04 -0.22
CA VAL A 55 3.69 -2.31 -1.23
C VAL A 55 4.40 -2.63 -2.52
N THR A 56 3.99 -3.70 -3.19
CA THR A 56 4.46 -4.04 -4.53
C THR A 56 3.50 -3.45 -5.54
N VAL A 57 4.01 -2.60 -6.42
CA VAL A 57 3.24 -1.90 -7.46
C VAL A 57 3.89 -2.11 -8.81
N ARG A 58 3.11 -1.91 -9.88
CA ARG A 58 3.62 -1.85 -11.24
C ARG A 58 3.06 -0.61 -11.92
N ASP A 59 3.85 0.02 -12.77
CA ASP A 59 3.35 1.09 -13.64
C ASP A 59 2.26 0.54 -14.60
N ALA A 60 1.13 1.23 -14.67
CA ALA A 60 0.00 0.82 -15.52
C ALA A 60 0.31 0.93 -17.02
N LEU A 61 1.23 1.82 -17.40
CA LEU A 61 1.58 2.13 -18.79
C LEU A 61 2.88 1.45 -19.25
N ALA A 62 3.66 0.87 -18.34
CA ALA A 62 4.88 0.19 -18.71
C ALA A 62 4.58 -1.13 -19.45
N GLU A 63 5.20 -1.32 -20.62
CA GLU A 63 5.12 -2.57 -21.38
C GLU A 63 5.75 -3.76 -20.64
N ARG A 64 6.69 -3.49 -19.71
CA ARG A 64 7.29 -4.51 -18.84
C ARG A 64 6.50 -4.68 -17.55
N SER A 65 6.24 -5.96 -17.23
CA SER A 65 5.40 -6.38 -16.11
C SER A 65 6.08 -6.44 -14.75
N ASP A 66 7.32 -5.97 -14.63
CA ASP A 66 8.09 -6.14 -13.39
C ASP A 66 7.60 -5.17 -12.33
N GLY A 67 6.94 -5.71 -11.30
CA GLY A 67 6.54 -4.94 -10.13
C GLY A 67 7.76 -4.54 -9.30
N PHE A 68 7.69 -3.37 -8.67
CA PHE A 68 8.70 -2.88 -7.75
C PHE A 68 8.09 -2.64 -6.36
N GLU A 69 8.92 -2.77 -5.32
CA GLU A 69 8.52 -2.42 -3.96
C GLU A 69 8.65 -0.92 -3.72
N THR A 70 7.65 -0.33 -3.06
CA THR A 70 7.67 1.05 -2.58
C THR A 70 7.15 1.13 -1.15
N ARG A 71 7.34 2.29 -0.52
CA ARG A 71 6.81 2.55 0.82
C ARG A 71 5.30 2.77 0.75
N PRO A 72 4.50 2.19 1.66
CA PRO A 72 3.05 2.42 1.69
C PRO A 72 2.72 3.92 1.71
N GLY A 73 3.39 4.70 2.56
CA GLY A 73 3.13 6.15 2.67
C GLY A 73 3.44 6.94 1.39
N ALA A 74 4.33 6.45 0.52
CA ALA A 74 4.65 7.11 -0.75
C ALA A 74 3.51 7.01 -1.78
N VAL A 75 2.59 6.06 -1.59
CA VAL A 75 1.45 5.79 -2.50
C VAL A 75 0.11 5.94 -1.79
N GLY A 76 0.07 6.68 -0.67
CA GLY A 76 -1.16 6.94 0.07
C GLY A 76 -1.75 5.67 0.70
N MET A 77 -0.91 4.84 1.31
CA MET A 77 -1.31 3.61 1.97
C MET A 77 -0.63 3.43 3.32
N VAL A 78 -1.19 2.54 4.15
CA VAL A 78 -0.61 2.14 5.43
C VAL A 78 -1.04 0.72 5.80
N TRP A 79 -0.19 -0.01 6.52
CA TRP A 79 -0.60 -1.28 7.13
C TRP A 79 -1.18 -1.04 8.52
N ILE A 80 -2.33 -1.67 8.78
CA ILE A 80 -3.02 -1.62 10.07
C ILE A 80 -3.09 -3.03 10.66
N SER A 81 -2.60 -3.16 11.90
CA SER A 81 -2.65 -4.41 12.65
C SER A 81 -4.07 -4.66 13.19
N ALA A 82 -4.53 -5.90 13.12
CA ALA A 82 -5.78 -6.34 13.76
C ALA A 82 -5.73 -6.19 15.29
N ALA A 83 -4.55 -6.21 15.89
CA ALA A 83 -4.34 -5.97 17.32
C ALA A 83 -4.25 -4.47 17.69
N GLY A 84 -4.40 -3.58 16.71
CA GLY A 84 -4.12 -2.15 16.84
C GLY A 84 -2.65 -1.84 16.56
N GLY A 85 -2.41 -0.77 15.81
CA GLY A 85 -1.06 -0.34 15.43
C GLY A 85 -0.91 -0.09 13.92
N TRP A 86 0.02 0.79 13.57
CA TRP A 86 0.26 1.28 12.21
C TRP A 86 1.69 0.90 11.80
N SER A 87 1.95 0.57 10.53
CA SER A 87 3.33 0.34 10.06
C SER A 87 4.18 1.61 10.15
N GLU A 88 3.60 2.74 9.81
CA GLU A 88 4.28 4.02 9.85
C GLU A 88 3.30 5.02 10.45
N LEU A 89 3.75 5.85 11.39
CA LEU A 89 2.92 6.96 11.84
C LEU A 89 2.77 7.94 10.67
N PRO A 90 1.54 8.36 10.32
CA PRO A 90 1.36 9.40 9.34
C PRO A 90 2.03 10.68 9.87
N ALA A 91 2.89 11.30 9.04
CA ALA A 91 3.54 12.57 9.36
C ALA A 91 2.52 13.71 9.54
#